data_AF-A0A6C0JQ62-F1
#
_entry.id   AF-A0A6C0JQ62-F1
#
_cell.length_a   1.000
_cell.length_b   1.000
_cell.length_c   1.000
_cell.angle_alpha   90.00
_cell.angle_beta   90.00
_cell.angle_gamma   90.00
#
_symmetry.space_group_name_H-M   'P 1'
#
loop_
_entity.id
_entity.type
_entity.pdbx_description
1 polymer ?
#
loop_
_entity_poly.entity_id
_entity_poly.type
_entity_poly.pdbx_seq_one_letter_code
_entity_poly.pdbx_strand_id
1 'polypeptide(L)' 'MMELFQDLGSRPLVMIRFNPDQYGDTKGYFKYTKSGSLSINKKEWKQRIKVLVEKIKYRTKNVPETEISIDLLFYE' A
#
# COMPACT_ATOMS: atom_id res chain seq x y z
N MET A 1 -10.96 13.66 -9.27
CA MET A 1 -9.49 13.63 -9.39
C MET A 1 -8.92 15.05 -9.44
N MET A 2 -9.43 15.91 -10.35
CA MET A 2 -9.02 17.31 -10.45
C MET A 2 -9.32 18.14 -9.17
N GLU A 3 -10.49 17.96 -8.57
CA GLU A 3 -10.85 18.61 -7.29
C GLU A 3 -9.88 18.24 -6.16
N LEU A 4 -9.56 16.95 -6.00
CA LEU A 4 -8.60 16.48 -4.98
C LEU A 4 -7.21 17.11 -5.15
N PHE A 5 -6.76 17.30 -6.40
CA PHE A 5 -5.49 17.95 -6.71
C PHE A 5 -5.52 19.45 -6.37
N GLN A 6 -6.62 20.13 -6.70
CA GLN A 6 -6.82 21.54 -6.37
C GLN A 6 -6.90 21.76 -4.85
N ASP A 7 -7.64 20.92 -4.13
CA ASP A 7 -7.78 20.97 -2.67
C ASP A 7 -6.44 20.80 -1.94
N LEU A 8 -5.49 20.07 -2.54
CA LEU A 8 -4.15 19.86 -2.00
C LEU A 8 -3.14 20.95 -2.42
N GLY A 9 -3.64 22.02 -3.04
CA GLY A 9 -2.85 23.18 -3.47
C GLY A 9 -2.11 22.97 -4.78
N SER A 10 -2.68 22.18 -5.70
CA SER A 10 -2.09 21.85 -7.01
C SER A 10 -0.68 21.27 -6.92
N ARG A 11 -0.43 20.48 -5.87
CA ARG A 11 0.83 19.77 -5.65
C ARG A 11 0.70 18.33 -6.13
N PRO A 12 1.72 17.79 -6.83
CA PRO A 12 1.71 16.39 -7.26
C PRO A 12 1.47 15.45 -6.07
N LEU A 13 0.47 14.59 -6.19
CA LEU A 13 0.02 13.66 -5.17
C LEU A 13 0.46 12.23 -5.52
N VAL A 14 1.04 11.55 -4.53
CA VAL A 14 1.29 10.10 -4.63
C VAL A 14 0.36 9.36 -3.67
N MET A 15 -0.47 8.47 -4.20
CA MET A 15 -1.31 7.56 -3.44
C MET A 15 -0.70 6.17 -3.43
N ILE A 16 -0.15 5.75 -2.29
CA ILE A 16 0.30 4.38 -2.11
C ILE A 16 -0.86 3.55 -1.58
N ARG A 17 -1.40 2.70 -2.44
CA ARG A 17 -2.40 1.72 -2.08
C ARG A 17 -1.66 0.50 -1.53
N PHE A 18 -1.66 0.37 -0.21
CA PHE A 18 -1.05 -0.76 0.48
C PHE A 18 -2.12 -1.81 0.81
N ASN A 19 -1.94 -3.01 0.28
CA ASN A 19 -2.71 -4.23 0.53
C ASN A 19 -4.05 -4.39 -0.21
N PRO A 20 -4.11 -5.31 -1.19
CA PRO A 20 -5.21 -6.25 -1.25
C PRO A 20 -4.76 -7.53 -1.92
N ASP A 21 -4.24 -8.39 -1.09
CA ASP A 21 -4.79 -9.73 -0.94
C ASP A 21 -6.21 -9.82 -1.54
N GLN A 22 -6.41 -10.68 -2.55
CA GLN A 22 -7.76 -11.00 -3.01
C GLN A 22 -8.62 -11.37 -1.79
N TYR A 23 -9.86 -10.89 -1.74
CA TYR A 23 -10.79 -11.28 -0.69
C TYR A 23 -10.94 -12.81 -0.70
N GLY A 24 -10.39 -13.49 0.31
CA GLY A 24 -10.35 -14.94 0.40
C GLY A 24 -9.26 -15.47 1.34
N ASP A 25 -9.25 -16.78 1.56
CA ASP A 25 -8.43 -17.44 2.59
C ASP A 25 -6.93 -17.60 2.26
N THR A 26 -6.49 -17.23 1.05
CA THR A 26 -5.28 -17.88 0.48
C THR A 26 -4.11 -16.96 0.15
N LYS A 27 -4.28 -15.65 0.09
CA LYS A 27 -3.17 -14.76 -0.29
C LYS A 27 -3.17 -13.53 0.59
N GLY A 28 -2.63 -13.64 1.80
CA GLY A 28 -2.47 -12.49 2.67
C GLY A 28 -1.64 -12.74 3.92
N TYR A 29 -1.23 -11.65 4.57
CA TYR A 29 -0.46 -11.75 5.81
C TYR A 29 -1.36 -12.01 7.03
N PHE A 30 -2.68 -11.91 6.88
CA PHE A 30 -3.63 -12.38 7.87
C PHE A 30 -3.94 -13.86 7.63
N LYS A 31 -3.96 -14.63 8.70
CA LYS A 31 -4.29 -16.06 8.69
C LYS A 31 -5.12 -16.41 9.91
N TYR A 32 -6.06 -17.33 9.75
CA TYR A 32 -6.78 -17.88 10.89
C TYR A 32 -5.89 -18.83 11.69
N THR A 33 -6.02 -18.76 13.01
CA THR A 33 -5.47 -19.75 13.93
C THR A 33 -6.38 -20.98 13.96
N LYS A 34 -5.91 -22.08 14.56
CA LYS A 34 -6.72 -23.30 14.76
C LYS A 34 -8.00 -23.04 15.57
N SER A 35 -8.01 -21.99 16.41
CA SER A 35 -9.18 -21.56 17.20
C SER A 35 -10.08 -20.57 16.46
N GLY A 36 -9.82 -20.28 15.19
CA GLY A 36 -10.60 -19.32 14.39
C GLY A 36 -10.27 -17.84 14.64
N SER A 37 -9.31 -17.53 15.53
CA SER A 37 -8.85 -16.15 15.76
C SER A 37 -7.97 -15.68 14.60
N LEU A 38 -8.01 -14.40 14.28
CA LEU A 38 -7.13 -13.78 13.29
C LEU A 38 -5.70 -13.66 13.84
N SER A 39 -4.71 -14.05 13.04
CA SER A 39 -3.29 -13.89 13.36
C SER A 39 -2.51 -13.35 12.18
N ILE A 40 -1.34 -12.79 12.46
CA ILE A 40 -0.47 -12.23 11.43
C ILE A 40 0.69 -13.19 11.15
N ASN A 41 0.94 -13.46 9.86
CA ASN A 41 2.20 -13.98 9.38
C ASN A 41 3.30 -12.91 9.55
N LYS A 42 3.97 -12.92 10.70
CA LYS A 42 4.99 -11.91 11.07
C LYS A 42 6.10 -11.75 10.02
N LYS A 43 6.50 -12.84 9.34
CA LYS A 43 7.55 -12.81 8.32
C LYS A 43 7.10 -12.00 7.11
N GLU A 44 5.91 -12.32 6.61
CA GLU A 44 5.32 -11.64 5.46
C GLU A 44 4.98 -10.19 5.78
N TRP A 45 4.38 -9.94 6.94
CA TRP A 45 4.12 -8.58 7.43
C TRP A 45 5.38 -7.72 7.44
N LYS A 46 6.48 -8.24 8.01
CA LYS A 46 7.76 -7.51 8.05
C LYS A 46 8.29 -7.21 6.65
N GLN A 47 8.16 -8.14 5.72
CA GLN A 47 8.55 -7.93 4.33
C GLN A 47 7.68 -6.86 3.64
N ARG A 48 6.36 -6.90 3.83
CA ARG A 48 5.42 -5.92 3.26
C ARG A 48 5.67 -4.51 3.80
N ILE A 49 5.91 -4.37 5.11
CA ILE A 49 6.30 -3.09 5.72
C ILE A 49 7.63 -2.58 5.17
N LYS A 50 8.62 -3.46 4.96
CA LYS A 50 9.89 -3.06 4.34
C LYS A 50 9.67 -2.45 2.96
N VAL A 51 8.90 -3.10 2.10
CA VAL A 51 8.57 -2.60 0.75
C VAL A 51 7.82 -1.27 0.81
N LEU A 52 6.86 -1.13 1.73
CA LEU A 52 6.13 0.13 1.93
C LEU A 52 7.09 1.28 2.30
N VAL A 53 7.99 1.05 3.26
CA VAL A 53 8.98 2.05 3.69
C VAL A 53 9.92 2.42 2.55
N GLU A 54 10.38 1.43 1.77
CA GLU A 54 11.22 1.67 0.59
C GLU A 54 10.49 2.50 -0.47
N LYS A 55 9.20 2.22 -0.71
CA LYS A 55 8.38 3.00 -1.64
C LYS A 55 8.20 4.45 -1.19
N ILE A 56 7.92 4.68 0.10
CA ILE A 56 7.82 6.03 0.68
C ILE A 56 9.16 6.78 0.53
N LYS A 57 10.29 6.12 0.85
CA LYS A 57 11.64 6.71 0.70
C LYS A 57 11.98 7.03 -0.76
N TYR A 58 11.51 6.22 -1.71
CA TYR A 58 11.67 6.51 -3.12
C TYR A 58 10.85 7.74 -3.53
N ARG A 59 9.56 7.81 -3.17
CA ARG A 59 8.64 8.88 -3.57
C ARG A 59 8.94 10.23 -2.92
N THR A 60 9.57 10.23 -1.75
CA THR A 60 10.09 11.47 -1.12
C THR A 60 11.30 12.06 -1.86
N LYS A 61 12.01 11.26 -2.66
CA LYS A 61 13.16 11.69 -3.46
C LYS A 61 12.82 11.92 -4.93
N ASN A 62 11.66 11.42 -5.39
CA ASN A 62 11.26 11.42 -6.79
C ASN A 62 9.83 11.96 -6.90
N VAL A 63 9.73 13.24 -7.25
CA VAL A 63 8.45 13.92 -7.49
C VAL A 63 7.82 13.32 -8.77
N PRO A 64 6.54 12.91 -8.75
CA PRO A 64 5.89 12.41 -9.95
C PRO A 64 5.66 13.53 -10.97
N GLU A 65 5.72 13.18 -12.25
CA GLU A 65 5.42 14.10 -13.36
C GLU A 65 3.91 14.32 -13.53
N THR A 66 3.09 13.39 -13.04
CA THR A 66 1.63 13.48 -13.08
C THR A 66 1.06 14.16 -11.84
N GLU A 67 -0.08 14.82 -11.98
CA GLU A 67 -0.83 15.44 -10.88
C GLU A 67 -1.16 14.41 -9.78
N ILE A 68 -1.54 13.20 -10.17
CA ILE A 68 -1.84 12.08 -9.29
C ILE A 68 -1.10 10.85 -9.80
N SER A 69 -0.38 10.18 -8.91
CA SER A 69 0.32 8.91 -9.15
C SER A 69 -0.20 7.87 -8.16
N ILE A 70 -0.59 6.69 -8.64
CA ILE A 70 -1.07 5.59 -7.81
C ILE A 70 -0.06 4.45 -7.84
N ASP A 71 0.50 4.11 -6.69
CA ASP A 71 1.34 2.92 -6.51
C ASP A 71 0.51 1.81 -5.87
N LEU A 72 0.31 0.71 -6.61
CA LEU A 72 -0.38 -0.48 -6.12
C LEU A 72 0.65 -1.45 -5.51
N LEU A 73 0.57 -1.70 -4.20
CA LEU A 73 1.41 -2.69 -3.52
C LEU A 73 0.59 -3.91 -3.14
N PHE A 74 0.99 -5.09 -3.63
CA PHE A 74 0.41 -6.41 -3.34
C PHE A 74 -1.03 -6.62 -3.86
N TYR A 75 -1.33 -6.16 -5.09
CA TYR A 75 -2.66 -6.21 -5.75
C TYR A 75 -2.85 -7.42 -6.73
N GLU A 76 -2.12 -8.53 -6.56
CA GLU A 76 -2.16 -9.71 -7.44
C GLU A 76 -3.17 -10.80 -7.03
#